data_AF-A0A1B2RCB6-F1
#
_entry.id   AF-A0A1B2RCB6-F1
#
_cell.length_a   1.000
_cell.length_b   1.000
_cell.length_c   1.000
_cell.angle_alpha   90.00
_cell.angle_beta   90.00
_cell.angle_gamma   90.00
#
_symmetry.space_group_name_H-M   'P 1'
#
loop_
_entity.id
_entity.type
_entity.pdbx_description
1 polymer ?
#
loop_
_entity_poly.entity_id
_entity_poly.type
_entity_poly.pdbx_seq_one_letter_code
_entity_poly.pdbx_strand_id
1 'polypeptide(L)' 'MRQQRSCECKNCRKKDEKNHLSQHIKRGDCIWVSSFGERLQRSGIFLLIKDSFLLWFDEKHQLNQTSLQGIHIEKR' A
#
# COMPACT_ATOMS: atom_id res chain seq x y z
N MET A 1 14.99 -6.18 -28.74
CA MET A 1 13.82 -5.67 -28.01
C MET A 1 13.27 -6.79 -27.13
N ARG A 2 13.43 -6.72 -25.80
CA ARG A 2 12.94 -7.78 -24.90
C ARG A 2 11.44 -7.62 -24.71
N GLN A 3 10.65 -8.53 -25.26
CA GLN A 3 9.21 -8.59 -25.05
C GLN A 3 8.94 -8.79 -23.55
N GLN A 4 8.38 -7.77 -22.90
CA GLN A 4 7.81 -7.92 -21.56
C GLN A 4 6.60 -8.84 -21.67
N ARG A 5 6.76 -10.09 -21.21
CA ARG A 5 5.64 -11.02 -21.03
C ARG A 5 4.91 -10.60 -19.76
N SER A 6 3.85 -9.82 -19.90
CA SER A 6 2.92 -9.48 -18.82
C SER A 6 2.12 -10.74 -18.45
N CYS A 7 2.40 -11.36 -17.30
CA CYS A 7 1.54 -12.43 -16.77
C CYS A 7 0.27 -11.80 -16.21
N GLU A 8 -0.87 -12.12 -16.78
CA GLU A 8 -2.18 -11.67 -16.30
C GLU A 8 -2.72 -12.50 -15.12
N CYS A 9 -1.92 -13.44 -14.62
CA CYS A 9 -2.27 -14.27 -13.50
C CYS A 9 -2.47 -13.41 -12.23
N LYS A 10 -3.48 -13.74 -11.39
CA LYS A 10 -3.79 -13.01 -10.14
C LYS A 10 -2.57 -12.80 -9.24
N ASN A 11 -1.63 -13.74 -9.25
CA ASN A 11 -0.41 -13.67 -8.46
C ASN A 11 0.62 -12.67 -9.02
N CYS A 12 0.70 -12.49 -10.34
CA CYS A 12 1.56 -11.49 -10.95
C CYS A 12 0.93 -10.10 -10.93
N ARG A 13 -0.40 -9.97 -11.09
CA ARG A 13 -1.11 -8.69 -10.85
C ARG A 13 -0.85 -8.16 -9.44
N LYS A 14 -0.93 -9.02 -8.42
CA LYS A 14 -0.59 -8.63 -7.03
C LYS A 14 0.86 -8.17 -6.84
N LYS A 15 1.81 -8.76 -7.59
CA LYS A 15 3.22 -8.33 -7.56
C LYS A 15 3.41 -6.99 -8.26
N ASP A 16 2.74 -6.78 -9.39
CA ASP A 16 2.74 -5.51 -10.12
C ASP A 16 2.11 -4.38 -9.29
N GLU A 17 0.97 -4.61 -8.64
CA GLU A 17 0.32 -3.63 -7.74
C GLU A 17 1.22 -3.25 -6.55
N LYS A 18 1.90 -4.22 -5.95
CA LYS A 18 2.91 -3.96 -4.90
C LYS A 18 4.05 -3.08 -5.42
N ASN A 19 4.49 -3.33 -6.64
CA ASN A 19 5.54 -2.55 -7.29
C ASN A 19 5.07 -1.15 -7.68
N HIS A 20 3.79 -0.95 -8.02
CA HIS A 20 3.28 0.38 -8.37
C HIS A 20 3.12 1.29 -7.14
N LEU A 21 2.55 0.80 -6.04
CA LEU A 21 2.41 1.63 -4.81
C LEU A 21 3.77 2.05 -4.24
N SER A 22 4.73 1.13 -4.23
CA SER A 22 6.10 1.42 -3.74
C SER A 22 6.91 2.34 -4.65
N GLN A 23 6.53 2.48 -5.93
CA GLN A 23 7.16 3.45 -6.84
C GLN A 23 6.73 4.89 -6.56
N HIS A 24 5.54 5.11 -6.00
CA HIS A 24 4.97 6.45 -5.82
C HIS A 24 4.97 6.93 -4.35
N ILE A 25 5.13 6.01 -3.39
CA ILE A 25 5.13 6.31 -1.95
C ILE A 25 6.50 5.97 -1.35
N LYS A 26 7.10 6.94 -0.67
CA LYS A 26 8.37 6.84 0.04
C LYS A 26 8.17 6.85 1.55
N ARG A 27 9.12 6.26 2.28
CA ARG A 27 9.16 6.32 3.75
C ARG A 27 9.13 7.77 4.21
N GLY A 28 8.21 8.08 5.12
CA GLY A 28 7.97 9.45 5.61
C GLY A 28 6.86 10.19 4.86
N ASP A 29 6.33 9.67 3.75
CA ASP A 29 5.23 10.30 3.04
C ASP A 29 3.94 10.26 3.88
N CYS A 30 3.19 11.36 3.82
CA CYS A 30 1.82 11.39 4.32
C CYS A 30 0.93 10.57 3.38
N ILE A 31 0.22 9.60 3.96
CA ILE A 31 -0.68 8.71 3.25
C ILE A 31 -2.07 8.75 3.88
N TRP A 32 -3.07 8.49 3.04
CA TRP A 32 -4.42 8.20 3.46
C TRP A 32 -4.68 6.70 3.30
N VAL A 33 -5.11 6.05 4.37
CA VAL A 33 -5.41 4.61 4.38
C VAL A 33 -6.91 4.42 4.53
N SER A 34 -7.51 3.81 3.51
CA SER A 34 -8.96 3.57 3.41
C SER A 34 -9.24 2.06 3.28
N SER A 35 -10.22 1.49 4.00
CA SER A 35 -10.66 0.10 3.75
C SER A 35 -11.98 0.04 2.98
N PHE A 36 -12.12 -0.94 2.07
CA PHE A 36 -13.40 -1.27 1.43
C PHE A 36 -14.29 -2.02 2.44
N GLY A 37 -14.95 -1.24 3.29
CA GLY A 37 -15.70 -1.66 4.47
C GLY A 37 -15.44 -0.65 5.57
N GLU A 38 -16.50 -0.06 6.13
CA GLU A 38 -16.62 1.27 6.76
C GLU A 38 -15.65 1.66 7.93
N ARG A 39 -14.59 0.91 8.22
CA ARG A 39 -13.85 1.01 9.50
C ARG A 39 -12.48 1.68 9.47
N LEU A 40 -11.92 2.00 8.30
CA LEU A 40 -10.63 2.69 8.25
C LEU A 40 -10.69 3.83 7.23
N GLN A 41 -10.71 5.06 7.71
CA GLN A 41 -10.32 6.26 6.98
C GLN A 41 -9.39 7.01 7.91
N ARG A 42 -8.08 6.82 7.76
CA ARG A 42 -7.09 7.44 8.63
C ARG A 42 -5.91 7.95 7.82
N SER A 43 -5.47 9.15 8.15
CA SER A 43 -4.23 9.77 7.70
C SER A 43 -3.06 9.31 8.58
N GLY A 44 -1.88 9.20 7.97
CA GLY A 44 -0.67 8.96 8.72
C GLY A 44 0.59 8.92 7.88
N ILE A 45 1.69 8.46 8.46
CA ILE A 45 3.01 8.47 7.85
C ILE A 45 3.38 7.06 7.37
N PHE A 46 3.65 6.92 6.08
CA PHE A 46 4.10 5.67 5.48
C PHE A 46 5.48 5.28 6.02
N LEU A 47 5.62 4.01 6.44
CA LEU A 47 6.91 3.44 6.81
C LEU A 47 7.44 2.54 5.71
N LEU A 48 6.74 1.44 5.46
CA LEU A 48 7.12 0.44 4.46
C LEU A 48 5.96 -0.54 4.20
N ILE A 49 6.10 -1.31 3.12
CA ILE A 49 5.25 -2.47 2.85
C ILE A 49 6.08 -3.74 3.08
N LYS A 50 5.58 -4.66 3.91
CA LYS A 50 6.21 -5.96 4.17
C LYS A 50 5.16 -7.05 4.18
N ASP A 51 5.42 -8.17 3.52
CA ASP A 51 4.56 -9.36 3.53
C ASP A 51 3.08 -9.11 3.16
N SER A 52 2.83 -8.08 2.34
CA SER A 52 1.48 -7.63 1.95
C SER A 52 0.72 -6.88 3.03
N PHE A 53 1.44 -6.32 3.99
CA PHE A 53 0.94 -5.37 4.97
C PHE A 53 1.62 -4.02 4.79
N LEU A 54 0.84 -2.96 4.92
CA LEU A 54 1.29 -1.60 5.09
C LEU A 54 1.62 -1.36 6.56
N LEU A 55 2.82 -0.87 6.83
CA LEU A 55 3.23 -0.32 8.13
C LEU A 55 3.24 1.20 8.03
N TRP A 56 2.59 1.85 8.98
CA TRP A 56 2.44 3.29 8.99
C TRP A 56 2.17 3.81 10.42
N PHE A 57 2.51 5.06 10.69
CA PHE A 57 2.14 5.73 11.93
C PHE A 57 0.85 6.51 11.75
N ASP A 58 -0.07 6.42 12.71
CA ASP A 58 -1.21 7.35 12.73
C ASP A 58 -0.84 8.70 13.36
N GLU A 59 -1.82 9.61 13.42
CA GLU A 59 -1.69 10.95 14.00
C GLU A 59 -1.33 10.94 15.50
N LYS A 60 -1.54 9.81 16.19
CA LYS A 60 -1.12 9.62 17.59
C LYS A 60 0.27 9.00 17.70
N HIS A 61 0.99 8.90 16.58
CA HIS A 61 2.28 8.21 16.45
C HIS A 61 2.23 6.73 16.85
N GLN A 62 1.06 6.09 16.77
CA GLN A 62 0.93 4.66 17.01
C GLN A 62 1.26 3.89 15.74
N LEU A 63 2.07 2.83 15.89
CA LEU A 63 2.41 1.95 14.78
C LEU A 63 1.20 1.11 14.41
N ASN A 64 0.72 1.30 13.19
CA ASN A 64 -0.39 0.55 12.62
C ASN A 64 0.12 -0.41 11.54
N GLN A 65 -0.47 -1.60 11.51
CA GLN A 65 -0.26 -2.60 10.49
C GLN A 65 -1.59 -2.90 9.81
N THR A 66 -1.67 -2.67 8.50
CA THR A 66 -2.90 -2.85 7.73
C THR A 66 -2.66 -3.77 6.55
N SER A 67 -3.49 -4.81 6.40
CA SER A 67 -3.40 -5.73 5.26
C SER A 67 -3.68 -4.97 3.97
N LEU A 68 -2.85 -5.16 2.94
CA LEU A 68 -3.10 -4.64 1.59
C LEU A 68 -4.31 -5.33 0.91
N GLN A 69 -4.86 -6.39 1.50
CA GLN A 69 -6.05 -7.04 0.99
C GLN A 69 -7.29 -6.23 1.37
N GLY A 70 -7.90 -5.56 0.39
CA GLY A 70 -9.14 -4.80 0.60
C GLY A 70 -8.96 -3.38 1.14
N ILE A 71 -7.75 -2.82 1.05
CA ILE A 71 -7.50 -1.40 1.36
C ILE A 71 -7.05 -0.62 0.12
N HIS A 72 -7.37 0.66 0.12
CA HIS A 72 -6.94 1.66 -0.83
C HIS A 72 -5.98 2.62 -0.13
N ILE A 73 -4.87 2.95 -0.78
CA ILE A 73 -3.85 3.87 -0.25
C ILE A 73 -3.67 5.00 -1.25
N GLU A 74 -3.81 6.24 -0.79
CA GLU A 74 -3.56 7.44 -1.59
C GLU A 74 -2.48 8.30 -0.94
N LYS A 75 -1.57 8.79 -1.76
CA LYS A 75 -0.57 9.78 -1.35
C LYS A 75 -1.20 11.17 -1.38
N ARG A 76 -0.95 11.98 -0.35
CA ARG A 76 -1.37 13.38 -0.31
C ARG A 76 -0.35 14.30 -0.96
#